data_AF-A0A6A4ZYC4-F1
#
_entry.id   AF-A0A6A4ZYC4-F1
#
_cell.length_a   1.000
_cell.length_b   1.000
_cell.length_c   1.000
_cell.angle_alpha   90.00
_cell.angle_beta   90.00
_cell.angle_gamma   90.00
#
_symmetry.space_group_name_H-M   'P 1'
#
loop_
_entity.id
_entity.type
_entity.pdbx_description
1 polymer ?
#
loop_
_entity_poly.entity_id
_entity_poly.type
_entity_poly.pdbx_seq_one_letter_code
_entity_poly.pdbx_strand_id
1 'polypeptide(L)'
;MPHGIVPLEAVQGPKADEPSMALRPMIHDKDDHPRERLLPSFLTQVYDDESPATKRLWAIGGFVYIVATAAGTVVYLVVLRPSLANDHFWPHFNATGGQTFLADVVNAKAIAGVGGTLDLSDPTLVVFKDYSIPTAVMDMRPANARAILLQRMPPAQAIQVLRSTTLYSNIHTQPMACWVDFNQTYEMAHSTAHQAICNARRQANAAFYVESLLRNTDPADLASSTFMAAMKSAIFTTLQATPTGATWVSTLLGRQTWANLADEVALWQAHGLVYYQNTLQNFYQEGTQDSIVVVNALNIRQSITITSLPNTVRSLAAWSTQYASIGFWSDLSAASATRSSLVASAPKSLNNKILSWGIPDYDNFCNGDGTLATSIIRANLGLLSIMDIFLVPVPPTLRTLFRAFQDHLFGSLVQTSPTLGISTLAHPTIDVTPSSWAAPGTVFYGGNPMCPYGNPLPFVQPSFGYDDDCGIQEQHTISLAGDSVIFAMMATALTQQQLAQVCSLSSMYTACIQTLLPAYAMY
;
A
#
# COMPACT_ATOMS: atom_id res chain seq x y z
N MET A 1 6.59 -32.50 8.61
CA MET A 1 6.52 -32.84 10.05
C MET A 1 5.46 -31.97 10.68
N PRO A 2 4.48 -32.52 11.44
CA PRO A 2 3.31 -31.76 11.84
C PRO A 2 3.51 -31.12 13.22
N HIS A 3 3.32 -29.81 13.33
CA HIS A 3 3.09 -29.17 14.62
C HIS A 3 1.84 -28.30 14.54
N GLY A 4 0.95 -28.56 15.50
CA GLY A 4 -0.41 -28.07 15.58
C GLY A 4 -0.51 -26.58 15.88
N ILE A 5 -1.58 -26.00 15.33
CA ILE A 5 -2.02 -24.64 15.53
C ILE A 5 -3.10 -24.66 16.62
N VAL A 6 -2.87 -23.91 17.68
CA VAL A 6 -3.88 -23.56 18.69
C VAL A 6 -4.68 -22.37 18.16
N PRO A 7 -6.03 -22.37 18.14
CA PRO A 7 -6.80 -21.20 17.74
C PRO A 7 -6.84 -20.15 18.86
N LEU A 8 -6.59 -18.89 18.52
CA LEU A 8 -6.83 -17.73 19.38
C LEU A 8 -8.33 -17.41 19.38
N GLU A 9 -8.97 -17.56 20.54
CA GLU A 9 -10.35 -17.11 20.79
C GLU A 9 -10.44 -15.58 20.82
N ALA A 10 -11.46 -15.06 20.14
CA ALA A 10 -11.80 -13.65 20.12
C ALA A 10 -12.41 -13.22 21.46
N VAL A 11 -11.73 -12.34 22.18
CA VAL A 11 -12.25 -11.68 23.37
C VAL A 11 -13.18 -10.53 22.94
N GLN A 12 -14.49 -10.74 23.10
CA GLN A 12 -15.50 -9.69 22.99
C GLN A 12 -15.40 -8.74 24.20
N GLY A 13 -15.15 -7.46 23.94
CA GLY A 13 -15.21 -6.41 24.94
C GLY A 13 -16.64 -6.09 25.39
N PRO A 14 -16.85 -5.59 26.63
CA PRO A 14 -18.18 -5.38 27.18
C PRO A 14 -18.86 -4.14 26.58
N LYS A 15 -20.18 -4.26 26.34
CA LYS A 15 -21.08 -3.16 26.03
C LYS A 15 -21.11 -2.15 27.19
N ALA A 16 -20.96 -0.86 26.86
CA ALA A 16 -21.17 0.23 27.80
C ALA A 16 -22.67 0.57 27.83
N ASP A 17 -23.27 0.46 29.02
CA ASP A 17 -24.64 0.87 29.32
C ASP A 17 -24.72 2.41 29.49
N GLU A 18 -25.66 3.04 28.78
CA GLU A 18 -26.09 4.42 29.02
C GLU A 18 -26.96 4.51 30.30
N PRO A 19 -26.74 5.48 31.20
CA PRO A 19 -27.68 5.73 32.28
C PRO A 19 -28.78 6.71 31.83
N SER A 20 -30.01 6.21 31.78
CA SER A 20 -31.24 7.00 31.71
C SER A 20 -31.43 7.80 33.00
N MET A 21 -31.46 9.14 32.91
CA MET A 21 -31.78 10.02 34.04
C MET A 21 -33.30 10.14 34.18
N ALA A 22 -33.88 9.30 35.05
CA ALA A 22 -35.27 9.42 35.50
C ALA A 22 -35.35 10.33 36.73
N LEU A 23 -36.08 11.45 36.61
CA LEU A 23 -36.46 12.30 37.74
C LEU A 23 -37.76 11.75 38.39
N ARG A 24 -37.66 11.33 39.65
CA ARG A 24 -38.80 10.92 40.49
C ARG A 24 -39.60 12.14 40.98
N PRO A 25 -40.91 11.97 41.27
CA PRO A 25 -41.81 13.03 41.71
C PRO A 25 -41.67 13.27 43.23
N MET A 26 -41.74 14.53 43.66
CA MET A 26 -42.00 14.88 45.06
C MET A 26 -43.48 15.22 45.23
N ILE A 27 -44.15 14.41 46.04
CA ILE A 27 -45.41 14.73 46.69
C ILE A 27 -45.03 15.30 48.07
N HIS A 28 -45.50 16.51 48.40
CA HIS A 28 -45.99 16.73 49.76
C HIS A 28 -47.09 17.79 49.82
N ASP A 29 -48.11 17.35 50.53
CA ASP A 29 -49.37 17.87 51.03
C ASP A 29 -49.62 19.38 51.18
N LYS A 30 -50.92 19.66 51.13
CA LYS A 30 -51.60 20.93 51.39
C LYS A 30 -51.33 21.44 52.80
N ASP A 31 -51.18 22.76 52.92
CA ASP A 31 -51.89 23.50 53.95
C ASP A 31 -52.35 24.85 53.39
N ASP A 32 -53.58 25.19 53.75
CA ASP A 32 -54.46 26.17 53.16
C ASP A 32 -54.27 27.57 53.80
N HIS A 33 -54.68 28.59 53.03
CA HIS A 33 -55.05 29.97 53.41
C HIS A 33 -54.12 31.15 53.06
N PRO A 34 -54.72 32.31 52.70
CA PRO A 34 -54.49 32.94 51.41
C PRO A 34 -53.67 34.24 51.50
N ARG A 35 -52.94 34.58 50.43
CA ARG A 35 -52.47 35.95 50.19
C ARG A 35 -52.75 36.38 48.76
N GLU A 36 -53.43 37.51 48.67
CA GLU A 36 -53.94 38.16 47.48
C GLU A 36 -52.84 38.45 46.45
N ARG A 37 -53.24 38.36 45.18
CA ARG A 37 -52.46 38.71 43.99
C ARG A 37 -52.17 40.21 43.96
N LEU A 38 -50.89 40.55 43.89
CA LEU A 38 -50.43 41.83 43.33
C LEU A 38 -49.34 41.55 42.30
N LEU A 39 -49.76 41.31 41.06
CA LEU A 39 -48.93 41.47 39.86
C LEU A 39 -49.58 42.56 38.99
N PRO A 40 -48.79 43.43 38.34
CA PRO A 40 -49.19 44.80 38.06
C PRO A 40 -50.17 44.88 36.89
N SER A 41 -51.28 45.54 37.14
CA SER A 41 -52.39 45.92 36.26
C SER A 41 -52.02 46.83 35.09
N PHE A 42 -50.74 47.06 34.79
CA PHE A 42 -50.31 48.03 33.79
C PHE A 42 -50.31 47.48 32.35
N LEU A 43 -50.10 46.18 32.15
CA LEU A 43 -50.17 45.57 30.82
C LEU A 43 -51.61 45.24 30.38
N THR A 44 -52.53 45.08 31.32
CA THR A 44 -53.97 44.87 31.04
C THR A 44 -54.70 46.17 30.74
N GLN A 45 -54.32 47.30 31.36
CA GLN A 45 -54.99 48.59 31.15
C GLN A 45 -54.74 49.22 29.78
N VAL A 46 -53.57 49.01 29.19
CA VAL A 46 -53.27 49.52 27.82
C VAL A 46 -54.03 48.74 26.75
N TYR A 47 -54.40 47.49 27.03
CA TYR A 47 -55.19 46.69 26.09
C TYR A 47 -56.67 47.09 26.08
N ASP A 48 -57.20 47.71 27.14
CA ASP A 48 -58.63 48.02 27.25
C ASP A 48 -59.06 49.41 26.75
N ASP A 49 -58.13 50.36 26.61
CA ASP A 49 -58.44 51.73 26.15
C ASP A 49 -58.29 51.94 24.62
N GLU A 50 -57.99 50.87 23.89
CA GLU A 50 -57.83 50.90 22.44
C GLU A 50 -59.15 50.63 21.71
N SER A 51 -59.44 51.48 20.69
CA SER A 51 -60.63 51.34 19.86
C SER A 51 -60.75 49.92 19.25
N PRO A 52 -61.96 49.41 18.96
CA PRO A 52 -62.15 48.11 18.32
C PRO A 52 -61.35 47.93 17.01
N ALA A 53 -61.05 49.04 16.32
CA ALA A 53 -60.23 49.07 15.12
C ALA A 53 -58.74 48.81 15.44
N THR A 54 -58.20 49.37 16.52
CA THR A 54 -56.81 49.17 16.96
C THR A 54 -56.60 47.74 17.46
N LYS A 55 -57.53 47.19 18.24
CA LYS A 55 -57.53 45.78 18.67
C LYS A 55 -57.54 44.81 17.47
N ARG A 56 -58.33 45.10 16.44
CA ARG A 56 -58.34 44.33 15.18
C ARG A 56 -57.03 44.48 14.40
N LEU A 57 -56.44 45.67 14.38
CA LEU A 57 -55.15 45.92 13.72
C LEU A 57 -54.02 45.14 14.39
N TRP A 58 -53.95 45.11 15.72
CA TRP A 58 -52.99 44.29 16.46
C TRP A 58 -53.20 42.79 16.26
N ALA A 59 -54.45 42.32 16.23
CA ALA A 59 -54.76 40.92 15.96
C ALA A 59 -54.34 40.50 14.53
N ILE A 60 -54.59 41.36 13.54
CA ILE A 60 -54.14 41.16 12.15
C ILE A 60 -52.60 41.20 12.09
N GLY A 61 -51.96 42.16 12.74
CA GLY A 61 -50.50 42.28 12.80
C GLY A 61 -49.86 41.04 13.45
N GLY A 62 -50.42 40.54 14.55
CA GLY A 62 -49.99 39.32 15.22
C GLY A 62 -50.18 38.08 14.34
N PHE A 63 -51.31 37.97 13.64
CA PHE A 63 -51.55 36.88 12.69
C PHE A 63 -50.55 36.91 11.51
N VAL A 64 -50.35 38.08 10.90
CA VAL A 64 -49.37 38.27 9.83
C VAL A 64 -47.96 37.95 10.31
N TYR A 65 -47.59 38.36 11.52
CA TYR A 65 -46.30 38.02 12.12
C TYR A 65 -46.12 36.51 12.30
N ILE A 66 -47.13 35.80 12.84
CA ILE A 66 -47.08 34.34 13.00
C ILE A 66 -46.95 33.65 11.64
N VAL A 67 -47.73 34.06 10.64
CA VAL A 67 -47.67 33.48 9.29
C VAL A 67 -46.32 33.76 8.63
N ALA A 68 -45.81 34.99 8.74
CA ALA A 68 -44.52 35.38 8.16
C ALA A 68 -43.34 34.67 8.84
N THR A 69 -43.37 34.50 10.16
CA THR A 69 -42.33 33.76 10.90
C THR A 69 -42.38 32.26 10.64
N ALA A 70 -43.57 31.67 10.55
CA ALA A 70 -43.74 30.28 10.15
C ALA A 70 -43.25 30.04 8.70
N ALA A 71 -43.65 30.91 7.76
CA ALA A 71 -43.17 30.86 6.38
C ALA A 71 -41.65 31.05 6.30
N GLY A 72 -41.09 32.00 7.05
CA GLY A 72 -39.64 32.23 7.16
C GLY A 72 -38.89 31.01 7.69
N THR A 73 -39.45 30.31 8.68
CA THR A 73 -38.88 29.06 9.21
C THR A 73 -38.88 27.95 8.16
N VAL A 74 -39.98 27.80 7.41
CA VAL A 74 -40.05 26.83 6.31
C VAL A 74 -39.02 27.15 5.22
N VAL A 75 -38.92 28.40 4.79
CA VAL A 75 -37.92 28.85 3.80
C VAL A 75 -36.50 28.59 4.30
N TYR A 76 -36.21 28.90 5.56
CA TYR A 76 -34.91 28.63 6.18
C TYR A 76 -34.55 27.14 6.13
N LEU A 77 -35.48 26.26 6.51
CA LEU A 77 -35.26 24.81 6.44
C LEU A 77 -35.07 24.31 5.01
N VAL A 78 -35.78 24.88 4.03
CA VAL A 78 -35.61 24.52 2.61
C VAL A 78 -34.20 24.90 2.11
N VAL A 79 -33.71 26.07 2.50
CA VAL A 79 -32.34 26.53 2.15
C VAL A 79 -31.28 25.70 2.87
N LEU A 80 -31.52 25.32 4.12
CA LEU A 80 -30.55 24.61 4.95
C LEU A 80 -30.51 23.09 4.67
N ARG A 81 -31.62 22.51 4.21
CA ARG A 81 -31.78 21.06 3.98
C ARG A 81 -30.67 20.44 3.14
N PRO A 82 -30.22 21.00 2.00
CA PRO A 82 -29.15 20.39 1.20
C PRO A 82 -27.83 20.29 1.97
N SER A 83 -27.51 21.29 2.79
CA SER A 83 -26.30 21.33 3.59
C SER A 83 -26.35 20.32 4.73
N LEU A 84 -27.49 20.18 5.41
CA LEU A 84 -27.67 19.21 6.51
C LEU A 84 -27.88 17.76 6.07
N ALA A 85 -27.80 17.47 4.77
CA ALA A 85 -27.99 16.13 4.25
C ALA A 85 -26.82 15.17 4.54
N ASN A 86 -25.69 15.68 5.01
CA ASN A 86 -24.49 14.91 5.38
C ASN A 86 -23.71 15.58 6.51
N ASP A 87 -22.83 14.80 7.15
CA ASP A 87 -22.00 15.25 8.28
C ASP A 87 -20.92 16.27 7.89
N HIS A 88 -20.67 16.45 6.58
CA HIS A 88 -19.72 17.43 6.07
C HIS A 88 -20.32 18.83 5.94
N PHE A 89 -21.63 18.98 6.07
CA PHE A 89 -22.36 20.23 5.80
C PHE A 89 -22.13 20.74 4.37
N TRP A 90 -21.91 19.84 3.41
CA TRP A 90 -21.60 20.16 2.02
C TRP A 90 -22.79 19.81 1.13
N PRO A 91 -23.52 20.81 0.58
CA PRO A 91 -24.67 20.58 -0.29
C PRO A 91 -24.39 19.55 -1.39
N HIS A 92 -25.28 18.56 -1.52
CA HIS A 92 -25.23 17.51 -2.54
C HIS A 92 -24.00 16.57 -2.49
N PHE A 93 -23.13 16.71 -1.49
CA PHE A 93 -22.05 15.76 -1.27
C PHE A 93 -22.62 14.44 -0.77
N ASN A 94 -22.36 13.37 -1.52
CA ASN A 94 -22.87 12.03 -1.25
C ASN A 94 -21.72 11.01 -1.24
N ALA A 95 -21.96 9.87 -0.58
CA ALA A 95 -20.95 8.85 -0.43
C ALA A 95 -20.63 8.11 -1.74
N THR A 96 -21.61 7.95 -2.64
CA THR A 96 -21.45 7.15 -3.86
C THR A 96 -20.73 7.89 -4.97
N GLY A 97 -20.98 9.19 -5.14
CA GLY A 97 -20.44 10.00 -6.22
C GLY A 97 -19.39 11.00 -5.72
N GLY A 98 -19.81 12.01 -4.97
CA GLY A 98 -18.93 13.13 -4.56
C GLY A 98 -17.73 12.69 -3.72
N GLN A 99 -17.97 11.82 -2.74
CA GLN A 99 -16.91 11.26 -1.90
C GLN A 99 -15.96 10.37 -2.71
N THR A 100 -16.49 9.51 -3.58
CA THR A 100 -15.72 8.63 -4.45
C THR A 100 -14.87 9.41 -5.44
N PHE A 101 -15.42 10.43 -6.08
CA PHE A 101 -14.69 11.33 -6.98
C PHE A 101 -13.53 12.01 -6.27
N LEU A 102 -13.77 12.58 -5.08
CA LEU A 102 -12.73 13.27 -4.33
C LEU A 102 -11.59 12.30 -3.94
N ALA A 103 -11.93 11.08 -3.52
CA ALA A 103 -10.95 10.04 -3.23
C ALA A 103 -10.12 9.67 -4.46
N ASP A 104 -10.76 9.45 -5.60
CA ASP A 104 -10.10 9.05 -6.85
C ASP A 104 -9.19 10.16 -7.38
N VAL A 105 -9.62 11.43 -7.34
CA VAL A 105 -8.80 12.57 -7.75
C VAL A 105 -7.53 12.64 -6.89
N VAL A 106 -7.66 12.51 -5.57
CA VAL A 106 -6.52 12.55 -4.65
C VAL A 106 -5.59 11.37 -4.93
N ASN A 107 -6.12 10.15 -5.10
CA ASN A 107 -5.32 8.98 -5.41
C ASN A 107 -4.61 9.12 -6.77
N ALA A 108 -5.30 9.56 -7.82
CA ALA A 108 -4.74 9.78 -9.15
C ALA A 108 -3.60 10.82 -9.14
N LYS A 109 -3.82 11.97 -8.50
CA LYS A 109 -2.79 13.02 -8.40
C LYS A 109 -1.61 12.61 -7.53
N ALA A 110 -1.85 11.83 -6.47
CA ALA A 110 -0.78 11.29 -5.65
C ALA A 110 0.06 10.23 -6.41
N ILE A 111 -0.53 9.38 -7.25
CA ILE A 111 0.21 8.49 -8.17
C ILE A 111 1.07 9.31 -9.13
N ALA A 112 0.49 10.38 -9.69
CA ALA A 112 1.21 11.28 -10.58
C ALA A 112 2.34 12.03 -9.85
N GLY A 113 2.42 11.99 -8.52
CA GLY A 113 3.43 12.71 -7.72
C GLY A 113 3.20 14.22 -7.69
N VAL A 114 1.93 14.64 -7.79
CA VAL A 114 1.52 16.03 -7.63
C VAL A 114 1.27 16.29 -6.15
N GLY A 115 1.85 17.36 -5.62
CA GLY A 115 1.64 17.82 -4.25
C GLY A 115 1.33 19.31 -4.20
N GLY A 116 0.90 19.79 -3.04
CA GLY A 116 0.52 21.19 -2.82
C GLY A 116 -0.99 21.43 -2.91
N THR A 117 -1.38 22.67 -3.18
CA THR A 117 -2.79 23.07 -3.28
C THR A 117 -3.37 22.64 -4.62
N LEU A 118 -4.51 21.95 -4.58
CA LEU A 118 -5.29 21.57 -5.76
C LEU A 118 -6.61 22.34 -5.73
N ASP A 119 -6.93 23.00 -6.84
CA ASP A 119 -8.22 23.66 -7.02
C ASP A 119 -9.21 22.64 -7.61
N LEU A 120 -10.23 22.25 -6.83
CA LEU A 120 -11.26 21.30 -7.27
C LEU A 120 -12.07 21.79 -8.49
N SER A 121 -11.99 23.07 -8.84
CA SER A 121 -12.62 23.64 -10.02
C SER A 121 -11.73 23.65 -11.28
N ASP A 122 -10.47 23.21 -11.16
CA ASP A 122 -9.55 23.13 -12.28
C ASP A 122 -10.04 22.10 -13.31
N PRO A 123 -10.26 22.49 -14.59
CA PRO A 123 -10.76 21.60 -15.62
C PRO A 123 -9.82 20.44 -15.96
N THR A 124 -8.57 20.45 -15.49
CA THR A 124 -7.60 19.36 -15.65
C THR A 124 -7.71 18.29 -14.55
N LEU A 125 -8.57 18.48 -13.55
CA LEU A 125 -8.88 17.47 -12.52
C LEU A 125 -9.95 16.50 -13.01
N VAL A 126 -9.61 15.71 -14.03
CA VAL A 126 -10.51 14.70 -14.60
C VAL A 126 -10.08 13.31 -14.15
N VAL A 127 -11.04 12.54 -13.64
CA VAL A 127 -10.92 11.08 -13.48
C VAL A 127 -12.00 10.45 -14.35
N PHE A 128 -11.58 9.53 -15.22
CA PHE A 128 -12.48 8.89 -16.17
C PHE A 128 -13.29 7.77 -15.49
N LYS A 129 -14.40 8.15 -14.84
CA LYS A 129 -15.32 7.24 -14.15
C LYS A 129 -16.73 7.84 -14.08
N ASP A 130 -17.76 7.00 -14.17
CA ASP A 130 -19.14 7.42 -13.93
C ASP A 130 -19.45 7.44 -12.42
N TYR A 131 -19.61 8.63 -11.87
CA TYR A 131 -19.95 8.86 -10.46
C TYR A 131 -21.46 9.03 -10.22
N SER A 132 -22.28 8.96 -11.27
CA SER A 132 -23.74 9.07 -11.16
C SER A 132 -24.41 7.77 -10.71
N ILE A 133 -23.69 6.64 -10.82
CA ILE A 133 -24.17 5.32 -10.43
C ILE A 133 -24.03 5.08 -8.92
N PRO A 134 -24.93 4.30 -8.29
CA PRO A 134 -24.88 4.03 -6.85
C PRO A 134 -23.73 3.08 -6.46
N THR A 135 -23.05 2.46 -7.43
CA THR A 135 -22.02 1.43 -7.22
C THR A 135 -20.61 1.90 -7.57
N ALA A 136 -20.38 3.21 -7.72
CA ALA A 136 -19.03 3.72 -7.96
C ALA A 136 -18.13 3.41 -6.75
N VAL A 137 -16.97 2.81 -7.01
CA VAL A 137 -15.98 2.41 -6.00
C VAL A 137 -14.75 3.29 -6.09
N MET A 138 -14.11 3.56 -4.95
CA MET A 138 -12.86 4.32 -4.90
C MET A 138 -11.72 3.48 -5.47
N ASP A 139 -10.93 4.09 -6.33
CA ASP A 139 -9.67 3.53 -6.79
C ASP A 139 -8.65 3.63 -5.65
N MET A 140 -7.94 2.54 -5.41
CA MET A 140 -6.90 2.47 -4.38
C MET A 140 -5.52 2.43 -5.01
N ARG A 141 -4.49 2.62 -4.17
CA ARG A 141 -3.08 2.58 -4.56
C ARG A 141 -2.37 1.41 -3.89
N PRO A 142 -2.71 0.14 -4.25
CA PRO A 142 -2.25 -1.02 -3.49
C PRO A 142 -0.73 -1.20 -3.48
N ALA A 143 -0.03 -0.70 -4.50
CA ALA A 143 1.43 -0.74 -4.56
C ALA A 143 2.11 0.36 -3.72
N ASN A 144 1.38 1.33 -3.14
CA ASN A 144 2.00 2.50 -2.51
C ASN A 144 2.82 2.17 -1.26
N ALA A 145 2.26 1.37 -0.33
CA ALA A 145 3.01 0.94 0.86
C ALA A 145 4.30 0.20 0.47
N ARG A 146 4.19 -0.73 -0.49
CA ARG A 146 5.32 -1.47 -1.06
C ARG A 146 6.34 -0.53 -1.68
N ALA A 147 5.90 0.45 -2.47
CA ALA A 147 6.78 1.42 -3.09
C ALA A 147 7.58 2.23 -2.05
N ILE A 148 6.93 2.64 -0.96
CA ILE A 148 7.55 3.37 0.15
C ILE A 148 8.57 2.49 0.89
N LEU A 149 8.26 1.21 1.13
CA LEU A 149 9.12 0.31 1.90
C LEU A 149 10.29 -0.28 1.08
N LEU A 150 10.15 -0.35 -0.25
CA LEU A 150 11.18 -0.87 -1.17
C LEU A 150 12.06 0.21 -1.80
N GLN A 151 11.74 1.49 -1.57
CA GLN A 151 12.60 2.59 -2.01
C GLN A 151 13.92 2.61 -1.23
N ARG A 152 14.90 3.35 -1.75
CA ARG A 152 16.12 3.66 -1.02
C ARG A 152 15.83 4.72 0.05
N MET A 153 15.85 4.31 1.31
CA MET A 153 15.68 5.23 2.43
C MET A 153 17.04 5.79 2.87
N PRO A 154 17.14 7.09 3.20
CA PRO A 154 18.30 7.64 3.87
C PRO A 154 18.45 7.05 5.28
N PRO A 155 19.68 6.96 5.83
CA PRO A 155 19.95 6.29 7.12
C PRO A 155 19.04 6.75 8.27
N ALA A 156 18.82 8.07 8.41
CA ALA A 156 17.99 8.60 9.49
C ALA A 156 16.54 8.07 9.45
N GLN A 157 15.94 8.03 8.26
CA GLN A 157 14.59 7.49 8.07
C GLN A 157 14.56 5.98 8.29
N ALA A 158 15.54 5.25 7.74
CA ALA A 158 15.63 3.81 7.90
C ALA A 158 15.77 3.38 9.37
N ILE A 159 16.63 4.07 10.13
CA ILE A 159 16.82 3.82 11.56
C ILE A 159 15.53 4.05 12.35
N GLN A 160 14.80 5.13 12.04
CA GLN A 160 13.50 5.40 12.68
C GLN A 160 12.48 4.29 12.39
N VAL A 161 12.41 3.83 11.13
CA VAL A 161 11.52 2.73 10.73
C VAL A 161 11.87 1.44 11.48
N LEU A 162 13.15 1.06 11.50
CA LEU A 162 13.64 -0.12 12.22
C LEU A 162 13.29 -0.06 13.72
N ARG A 163 13.53 1.09 14.37
CA ARG A 163 13.24 1.30 15.81
C ARG A 163 11.75 1.39 16.14
N SER A 164 10.91 1.75 15.17
CA SER A 164 9.45 1.79 15.35
C SER A 164 8.77 0.42 15.24
N THR A 165 9.55 -0.63 14.93
CA THR A 165 9.06 -1.97 14.60
C THR A 165 9.71 -3.01 15.51
N THR A 166 8.98 -4.08 15.84
CA THR A 166 9.52 -5.19 16.63
C THR A 166 10.58 -5.99 15.85
N LEU A 167 11.51 -6.61 16.57
CA LEU A 167 12.50 -7.52 15.99
C LEU A 167 11.84 -8.63 15.18
N TYR A 168 10.73 -9.17 15.68
CA TYR A 168 9.97 -10.20 14.97
C TYR A 168 9.59 -9.74 13.57
N SER A 169 8.99 -8.55 13.42
CA SER A 169 8.56 -8.06 12.11
C SER A 169 9.73 -7.65 11.21
N ASN A 170 10.78 -7.05 11.80
CA ASN A 170 11.98 -6.68 11.07
C ASN A 170 12.73 -7.91 10.51
N ILE A 171 12.88 -8.99 11.29
CA ILE A 171 13.57 -10.23 10.85
C ILE A 171 12.88 -10.87 9.64
N HIS A 172 11.54 -10.85 9.59
CA HIS A 172 10.79 -11.46 8.49
C HIS A 172 10.88 -10.68 7.18
N THR A 173 11.14 -9.38 7.26
CA THR A 173 11.31 -8.53 6.08
C THR A 173 12.77 -8.30 5.73
N GLN A 174 13.73 -8.68 6.58
CA GLN A 174 15.16 -8.49 6.29
C GLN A 174 15.60 -9.35 5.10
N PRO A 175 16.36 -8.80 4.14
CA PRO A 175 16.92 -9.58 3.04
C PRO A 175 17.95 -10.59 3.55
N MET A 176 18.37 -11.51 2.69
CA MET A 176 19.49 -12.40 3.00
C MET A 176 20.74 -11.57 3.30
N ALA A 177 21.29 -11.72 4.51
CA ALA A 177 22.40 -10.91 4.94
C ALA A 177 23.69 -11.27 4.18
N CYS A 178 24.41 -10.26 3.72
CA CYS A 178 25.75 -10.43 3.15
C CYS A 178 26.83 -10.45 4.24
N TRP A 179 26.63 -9.67 5.32
CA TRP A 179 27.60 -9.56 6.42
C TRP A 179 26.90 -9.48 7.78
N VAL A 180 27.61 -9.93 8.82
CA VAL A 180 27.18 -9.72 10.21
C VAL A 180 27.42 -8.27 10.62
N ASP A 181 28.63 -7.76 10.39
CA ASP A 181 29.15 -6.51 10.96
C ASP A 181 29.42 -5.43 9.90
N PHE A 182 29.39 -4.16 10.30
CA PHE A 182 29.67 -3.03 9.40
C PHE A 182 31.09 -3.01 8.84
N ASN A 183 32.03 -3.70 9.48
CA ASN A 183 33.40 -3.81 8.99
C ASN A 183 33.58 -4.95 7.96
N GLN A 184 32.49 -5.63 7.59
CA GLN A 184 32.48 -6.72 6.61
C GLN A 184 33.44 -7.87 6.98
N THR A 185 33.72 -8.04 8.26
CA THR A 185 34.66 -9.05 8.78
C THR A 185 34.08 -10.46 8.67
N TYR A 186 32.76 -10.57 8.90
CA TYR A 186 32.04 -11.83 8.93
C TYR A 186 31.06 -11.90 7.76
N GLU A 187 31.50 -12.54 6.67
CA GLU A 187 30.69 -12.83 5.49
C GLU A 187 29.62 -13.90 5.78
N MET A 188 28.44 -13.76 5.16
CA MET A 188 27.25 -14.60 5.39
C MET A 188 26.55 -15.09 4.12
N ALA A 189 26.98 -14.64 2.92
CA ALA A 189 26.29 -15.03 1.70
C ALA A 189 26.33 -16.56 1.43
N HIS A 190 25.28 -17.09 0.81
CA HIS A 190 25.11 -18.52 0.56
C HIS A 190 26.07 -19.16 -0.46
N SER A 191 26.91 -18.38 -1.13
CA SER A 191 27.96 -18.90 -2.01
C SER A 191 29.07 -17.86 -2.21
N THR A 192 30.23 -18.31 -2.69
CA THR A 192 31.33 -17.41 -3.08
C THR A 192 30.93 -16.45 -4.19
N ALA A 193 30.12 -16.90 -5.14
CA ALA A 193 29.57 -16.07 -6.21
C ALA A 193 28.60 -15.01 -5.66
N HIS A 194 27.71 -15.39 -4.72
CA HIS A 194 26.81 -14.45 -4.06
C HIS A 194 27.61 -13.44 -3.23
N GLN A 195 28.63 -13.87 -2.50
CA GLN A 195 29.50 -12.97 -1.73
C GLN A 195 30.26 -11.98 -2.64
N ALA A 196 30.71 -12.42 -3.82
CA ALA A 196 31.33 -11.52 -4.79
C ALA A 196 30.34 -10.43 -5.28
N ILE A 197 29.06 -10.78 -5.47
CA ILE A 197 28.01 -9.80 -5.78
C ILE A 197 27.77 -8.85 -4.62
N CYS A 198 27.71 -9.35 -3.39
CA CYS A 198 27.62 -8.54 -2.18
C CYS A 198 28.75 -7.50 -2.14
N ASN A 199 29.99 -7.97 -2.23
CA ASN A 199 31.20 -7.13 -2.20
C ASN A 199 31.20 -6.10 -3.35
N ALA A 200 30.68 -6.44 -4.53
CA ALA A 200 30.65 -5.51 -5.66
C ALA A 200 29.48 -4.50 -5.63
N ARG A 201 28.33 -4.83 -5.02
CA ARG A 201 27.07 -4.09 -5.25
C ARG A 201 26.21 -3.81 -4.02
N ARG A 202 26.55 -4.32 -2.83
CA ARG A 202 25.71 -4.21 -1.62
C ARG A 202 26.36 -3.48 -0.46
N GLN A 203 27.65 -3.16 -0.55
CA GLN A 203 28.40 -2.55 0.55
C GLN A 203 27.73 -1.30 1.13
N ALA A 204 27.19 -0.43 0.28
CA ALA A 204 26.58 0.82 0.72
C ALA A 204 25.12 0.69 1.24
N ASN A 205 24.53 -0.50 1.14
CA ASN A 205 23.15 -0.78 1.56
C ASN A 205 23.12 -1.43 2.94
N ALA A 206 22.68 -0.68 3.96
CA ALA A 206 22.62 -1.16 5.33
C ALA A 206 21.71 -2.39 5.51
N ALA A 207 20.72 -2.61 4.64
CA ALA A 207 19.79 -3.75 4.75
C ALA A 207 20.46 -5.13 4.70
N PHE A 208 21.66 -5.22 4.11
CA PHE A 208 22.42 -6.47 3.97
C PHE A 208 23.38 -6.75 5.15
N TYR A 209 23.30 -5.95 6.22
CA TYR A 209 24.11 -6.09 7.42
C TYR A 209 23.23 -6.44 8.62
N VAL A 210 23.51 -7.57 9.27
CA VAL A 210 22.79 -7.97 10.49
C VAL A 210 22.96 -6.93 11.61
N GLU A 211 24.13 -6.29 11.68
CA GLU A 211 24.41 -5.23 12.65
C GLU A 211 23.43 -4.06 12.55
N SER A 212 22.98 -3.70 11.33
CA SER A 212 22.02 -2.61 11.13
C SER A 212 20.71 -2.87 11.86
N LEU A 213 20.20 -4.10 11.77
CA LEU A 213 19.00 -4.55 12.43
C LEU A 213 19.19 -4.63 13.94
N LEU A 214 20.23 -5.33 14.39
CA LEU A 214 20.38 -5.64 15.82
C LEU A 214 20.67 -4.39 16.64
N ARG A 215 21.45 -3.43 16.10
CA ARG A 215 21.69 -2.14 16.77
C ARG A 215 20.43 -1.30 16.91
N ASN A 216 19.51 -1.42 15.96
CA ASN A 216 18.26 -0.66 15.92
C ASN A 216 17.05 -1.44 16.43
N THR A 217 17.30 -2.58 17.08
CA THR A 217 16.32 -3.34 17.84
C THR A 217 16.36 -2.94 19.31
N ASP A 218 15.20 -2.86 19.95
CA ASP A 218 15.11 -2.62 21.41
C ASP A 218 15.83 -3.74 22.18
N PRO A 219 16.70 -3.43 23.16
CA PRO A 219 17.44 -4.46 23.90
C PRO A 219 16.56 -5.50 24.61
N ALA A 220 15.39 -5.11 25.13
CA ALA A 220 14.47 -6.02 25.80
C ALA A 220 13.75 -6.92 24.78
N ASP A 221 13.38 -6.38 23.61
CA ASP A 221 12.83 -7.18 22.49
C ASP A 221 13.87 -8.20 22.01
N LEU A 222 15.13 -7.78 21.79
CA LEU A 222 16.21 -8.69 21.41
C LEU A 222 16.43 -9.82 22.44
N ALA A 223 16.45 -9.48 23.73
CA ALA A 223 16.69 -10.43 24.81
C ALA A 223 15.55 -11.46 24.97
N SER A 224 14.31 -11.04 24.76
CA SER A 224 13.11 -11.88 24.89
C SER A 224 12.67 -12.56 23.59
N SER A 225 13.32 -12.25 22.47
CA SER A 225 12.96 -12.74 21.15
C SER A 225 13.04 -14.26 21.02
N THR A 226 12.07 -14.84 20.31
CA THR A 226 12.08 -16.25 19.89
C THR A 226 13.23 -16.58 18.92
N PHE A 227 13.79 -15.58 18.22
CA PHE A 227 14.94 -15.75 17.33
C PHE A 227 16.29 -15.75 18.06
N MET A 228 16.33 -15.36 19.34
CA MET A 228 17.57 -15.22 20.11
C MET A 228 18.37 -16.53 20.18
N ALA A 229 17.71 -17.67 20.38
CA ALA A 229 18.38 -18.97 20.40
C ALA A 229 19.03 -19.31 19.06
N ALA A 230 18.33 -19.06 17.95
CA ALA A 230 18.83 -19.27 16.60
C ALA A 230 19.99 -18.33 16.27
N MET A 231 19.91 -17.04 16.63
CA MET A 231 21.03 -16.09 16.43
C MET A 231 22.27 -16.48 17.24
N LYS A 232 22.09 -16.97 18.48
CA LYS A 232 23.19 -17.47 19.32
C LYS A 232 23.92 -18.63 18.65
N SER A 233 23.19 -19.64 18.20
CA SER A 233 23.78 -20.84 17.60
C SER A 233 24.35 -20.57 16.20
N ALA A 234 23.60 -19.85 15.35
CA ALA A 234 23.94 -19.64 13.96
C ALA A 234 25.02 -18.57 13.74
N ILE A 235 25.10 -17.56 14.61
CA ILE A 235 25.97 -16.39 14.40
C ILE A 235 26.91 -16.19 15.61
N PHE A 236 26.37 -15.92 16.80
CA PHE A 236 27.18 -15.40 17.90
C PHE A 236 28.24 -16.39 18.41
N THR A 237 27.93 -17.68 18.42
CA THR A 237 28.88 -18.73 18.85
C THR A 237 30.15 -18.71 17.98
N THR A 238 30.00 -18.52 16.66
CA THR A 238 31.14 -18.43 15.74
C THR A 238 31.96 -17.16 16.00
N LEU A 239 31.28 -16.01 16.17
CA LEU A 239 31.96 -14.74 16.44
C LEU A 239 32.75 -14.77 17.75
N GLN A 240 32.20 -15.40 18.79
CA GLN A 240 32.83 -15.56 20.10
C GLN A 240 34.11 -16.41 20.08
N ALA A 241 34.37 -17.17 19.02
CA ALA A 241 35.64 -17.88 18.84
C ALA A 241 36.83 -16.95 18.53
N THR A 242 36.56 -15.67 18.24
CA THR A 242 37.59 -14.65 17.97
C THR A 242 37.53 -13.53 19.02
N PRO A 243 38.66 -12.91 19.42
CA PRO A 243 38.64 -11.80 20.37
C PRO A 243 37.76 -10.62 19.89
N THR A 244 37.92 -10.22 18.63
CA THR A 244 37.14 -9.12 18.03
C THR A 244 35.64 -9.42 18.03
N GLY A 245 35.25 -10.63 17.64
CA GLY A 245 33.84 -11.04 17.59
C GLY A 245 33.23 -11.19 18.98
N ALA A 246 34.00 -11.69 19.97
CA ALA A 246 33.56 -11.74 21.36
C ALA A 246 33.28 -10.33 21.91
N THR A 247 34.16 -9.35 21.63
CA THR A 247 33.93 -7.95 21.97
C THR A 247 32.67 -7.43 21.28
N TRP A 248 32.54 -7.60 19.95
CA TRP A 248 31.37 -7.17 19.20
C TRP A 248 30.04 -7.71 19.79
N VAL A 249 29.97 -9.02 20.07
CA VAL A 249 28.78 -9.64 20.68
C VAL A 249 28.50 -9.07 22.08
N SER A 250 29.53 -8.93 22.91
CA SER A 250 29.36 -8.38 24.27
C SER A 250 28.91 -6.91 24.26
N THR A 251 29.44 -6.10 23.34
CA THR A 251 29.03 -4.70 23.16
C THR A 251 27.60 -4.62 22.68
N LEU A 252 27.21 -5.44 21.68
CA LEU A 252 25.86 -5.44 21.13
C LEU A 252 24.81 -5.84 22.19
N LEU A 253 25.06 -6.94 22.92
CA LEU A 253 24.15 -7.50 23.91
C LEU A 253 24.16 -6.75 25.25
N GLY A 254 25.22 -5.98 25.55
CA GLY A 254 25.34 -5.21 26.79
C GLY A 254 24.57 -3.87 26.78
N ARG A 255 24.04 -3.44 25.63
CA ARG A 255 23.32 -2.16 25.49
C ARG A 255 22.03 -2.17 26.30
N GLN A 256 21.76 -1.05 26.97
CA GLN A 256 20.51 -0.83 27.73
C GLN A 256 19.52 0.05 26.98
N THR A 257 20.01 0.91 26.09
CA THR A 257 19.21 1.84 25.30
C THR A 257 19.78 1.96 23.89
N TRP A 258 19.00 2.51 22.97
CA TRP A 258 19.51 2.90 21.66
C TRP A 258 20.51 4.05 21.78
N ALA A 259 21.50 4.04 20.89
CA ALA A 259 22.29 5.23 20.63
C ALA A 259 21.39 6.35 20.11
N ASN A 260 21.80 7.60 20.32
CA ASN A 260 21.14 8.74 19.69
C ASN A 260 21.07 8.53 18.16
N LEU A 261 19.99 8.98 17.54
CA LEU A 261 19.77 8.85 16.10
C LEU A 261 20.95 9.45 15.30
N ALA A 262 21.44 10.62 15.69
CA ALA A 262 22.54 11.29 15.01
C ALA A 262 23.84 10.47 15.04
N ASP A 263 24.16 9.86 16.19
CA ASP A 263 25.38 9.06 16.37
C ASP A 263 25.31 7.75 15.57
N GLU A 264 24.13 7.10 15.53
CA GLU A 264 23.94 5.89 14.74
C GLU A 264 24.00 6.18 13.23
N VAL A 265 23.44 7.32 12.79
CA VAL A 265 23.59 7.79 11.41
C VAL A 265 25.06 8.06 11.07
N ALA A 266 25.79 8.75 11.95
CA ALA A 266 27.20 9.04 11.76
C ALA A 266 28.04 7.75 11.70
N LEU A 267 27.70 6.74 12.51
CA LEU A 267 28.34 5.43 12.47
C LEU A 267 28.10 4.73 11.13
N TRP A 268 26.85 4.67 10.65
CA TRP A 268 26.52 4.09 9.34
C TRP A 268 27.32 4.77 8.23
N GLN A 269 27.36 6.10 8.23
CA GLN A 269 28.11 6.89 7.25
C GLN A 269 29.62 6.66 7.34
N ALA A 270 30.19 6.53 8.54
CA ALA A 270 31.61 6.23 8.74
C ALA A 270 32.00 4.87 8.15
N HIS A 271 31.07 3.92 8.07
CA HIS A 271 31.23 2.62 7.42
C HIS A 271 30.78 2.60 5.95
N GLY A 272 30.49 3.76 5.35
CA GLY A 272 30.10 3.86 3.95
C GLY A 272 28.67 3.38 3.65
N LEU A 273 27.83 3.21 4.67
CA LEU A 273 26.42 2.85 4.52
C LEU A 273 25.62 4.13 4.22
N VAL A 274 25.13 4.23 2.99
CA VAL A 274 24.52 5.49 2.48
C VAL A 274 23.01 5.38 2.28
N TYR A 275 22.44 4.18 2.24
CA TYR A 275 21.01 3.95 2.18
C TYR A 275 20.62 2.62 2.82
N TYR A 276 19.33 2.47 3.08
CA TYR A 276 18.68 1.19 3.39
C TYR A 276 17.68 0.89 2.29
N GLN A 277 17.81 -0.24 1.62
CA GLN A 277 16.85 -0.69 0.61
C GLN A 277 16.59 -2.17 0.79
N ASN A 278 15.34 -2.51 1.04
CA ASN A 278 14.90 -3.88 1.19
C ASN A 278 14.70 -4.57 -0.19
N THR A 279 14.66 -5.90 -0.19
CA THR A 279 14.28 -6.69 -1.36
C THR A 279 12.79 -6.98 -1.35
N LEU A 280 12.21 -7.15 -2.53
CA LEU A 280 10.82 -7.54 -2.68
C LEU A 280 10.58 -8.91 -2.04
N GLN A 281 9.56 -8.97 -1.19
CA GLN A 281 8.97 -10.20 -0.67
C GLN A 281 7.46 -10.09 -0.84
N ASN A 282 6.77 -11.21 -0.93
CA ASN A 282 5.31 -11.24 -1.05
C ASN A 282 4.66 -12.27 -0.12
N PHE A 283 5.34 -12.64 0.96
CA PHE A 283 4.74 -13.43 2.02
C PHE A 283 3.89 -12.58 2.97
N TYR A 284 4.30 -11.34 3.20
CA TYR A 284 3.60 -10.36 4.03
C TYR A 284 3.07 -9.24 3.15
N GLN A 285 1.75 -9.04 3.12
CA GLN A 285 1.15 -7.87 2.49
C GLN A 285 1.40 -6.63 3.34
N GLU A 286 2.08 -5.64 2.79
CA GLU A 286 2.29 -4.36 3.44
C GLU A 286 0.98 -3.55 3.45
N GLY A 287 0.52 -3.19 4.64
CA GLY A 287 -0.69 -2.41 4.82
C GLY A 287 -0.48 -0.91 4.59
N THR A 288 -1.55 -0.22 4.17
CA THR A 288 -1.60 1.26 4.08
C THR A 288 -2.98 1.75 4.49
N GLN A 289 -3.03 2.92 5.13
CA GLN A 289 -4.27 3.61 5.43
C GLN A 289 -4.09 5.10 5.12
N ASP A 290 -4.82 5.57 4.10
CA ASP A 290 -4.79 6.97 3.68
C ASP A 290 -6.16 7.61 3.93
N SER A 291 -6.16 8.84 4.43
CA SER A 291 -7.38 9.61 4.67
C SER A 291 -7.23 11.05 4.20
N ILE A 292 -8.35 11.65 3.78
CA ILE A 292 -8.47 13.09 3.51
C ILE A 292 -9.29 13.73 4.62
N VAL A 293 -8.98 14.98 4.95
CA VAL A 293 -9.74 15.77 5.93
C VAL A 293 -10.50 16.87 5.20
N VAL A 294 -11.83 16.80 5.22
CA VAL A 294 -12.72 17.84 4.73
C VAL A 294 -12.97 18.83 5.86
N VAL A 295 -12.66 20.11 5.62
CA VAL A 295 -12.93 21.20 6.56
C VAL A 295 -14.01 22.08 5.98
N ASN A 296 -15.15 22.20 6.67
CA ASN A 296 -16.28 22.98 6.17
C ASN A 296 -16.20 24.47 6.60
N ALA A 297 -17.17 25.27 6.15
CA ALA A 297 -17.23 26.71 6.45
C ALA A 297 -17.38 27.05 7.95
N LEU A 298 -17.82 26.09 8.77
CA LEU A 298 -17.90 26.22 10.23
C LEU A 298 -16.60 25.77 10.93
N ASN A 299 -15.54 25.46 10.17
CA ASN A 299 -14.28 24.90 10.64
C ASN A 299 -14.41 23.52 11.32
N ILE A 300 -15.49 22.79 11.02
CA ILE A 300 -15.65 21.39 11.45
C ILE A 300 -14.81 20.51 10.51
N ARG A 301 -14.04 19.60 11.10
CA ARG A 301 -13.12 18.71 10.39
C ARG A 301 -13.66 17.29 10.40
N GLN A 302 -13.84 16.70 9.23
CA GLN A 302 -14.33 15.32 9.06
C GLN A 302 -13.33 14.53 8.20
N SER A 303 -13.00 13.31 8.63
CA SER A 303 -12.04 12.45 7.93
C SER A 303 -12.74 11.44 7.04
N ILE A 304 -12.24 11.26 5.82
CA ILE A 304 -12.69 10.24 4.87
C ILE A 304 -11.49 9.33 4.58
N THR A 305 -11.62 8.04 4.84
CA THR A 305 -10.63 7.05 4.42
C THR A 305 -10.75 6.81 2.92
N ILE A 306 -9.66 7.03 2.18
CA ILE A 306 -9.59 6.94 0.72
C ILE A 306 -8.78 5.72 0.24
N THR A 307 -8.01 5.10 1.11
CA THR A 307 -7.35 3.81 0.86
C THR A 307 -7.22 3.08 2.19
N SER A 308 -7.56 1.79 2.20
CA SER A 308 -7.39 0.93 3.36
C SER A 308 -6.99 -0.45 2.88
N LEU A 309 -5.75 -0.83 3.17
CA LEU A 309 -5.21 -2.16 2.92
C LEU A 309 -4.61 -2.67 4.23
N PRO A 310 -5.13 -3.77 4.79
CA PRO A 310 -4.59 -4.32 6.02
C PRO A 310 -3.22 -4.96 5.77
N ASN A 311 -2.38 -4.94 6.81
CA ASN A 311 -1.20 -5.79 6.87
C ASN A 311 -1.65 -7.23 7.18
N THR A 312 -1.35 -8.17 6.29
CA THR A 312 -1.75 -9.58 6.44
C THR A 312 -0.64 -10.52 5.99
N VAL A 313 -0.59 -11.70 6.59
CA VAL A 313 0.28 -12.80 6.13
C VAL A 313 -0.46 -13.55 5.01
N ARG A 314 0.18 -13.71 3.86
CA ARG A 314 -0.34 -14.51 2.74
C ARG A 314 -0.13 -16.00 3.02
N SER A 315 -0.86 -16.87 2.33
CA SER A 315 -0.66 -18.31 2.49
C SER A 315 0.73 -18.70 2.01
N LEU A 316 1.32 -19.75 2.60
CA LEU A 316 2.61 -20.29 2.14
C LEU A 316 2.55 -20.72 0.66
N ALA A 317 1.38 -21.18 0.19
CA ALA A 317 1.17 -21.54 -1.21
C ALA A 317 1.22 -20.33 -2.15
N ALA A 318 0.96 -19.11 -1.64
CA ALA A 318 1.01 -17.87 -2.42
C ALA A 318 2.34 -17.11 -2.26
N TRP A 319 3.31 -17.67 -1.53
CA TRP A 319 4.63 -17.06 -1.34
C TRP A 319 5.57 -17.39 -2.51
N SER A 320 5.32 -16.79 -3.67
CA SER A 320 6.15 -17.01 -4.85
C SER A 320 7.58 -16.47 -4.68
N THR A 321 7.79 -15.34 -4.01
CA THR A 321 9.12 -14.75 -3.83
C THR A 321 10.11 -15.61 -3.03
N GLN A 322 9.69 -16.69 -2.36
CA GLN A 322 10.59 -17.65 -1.73
C GLN A 322 11.61 -18.24 -2.73
N TYR A 323 11.22 -18.36 -4.00
CA TYR A 323 12.09 -18.86 -5.06
C TYR A 323 13.16 -17.83 -5.49
N ALA A 324 13.00 -16.55 -5.15
CA ALA A 324 14.06 -15.56 -5.29
C ALA A 324 14.94 -15.53 -4.04
N SER A 325 14.32 -15.32 -2.89
CA SER A 325 14.99 -15.18 -1.60
C SER A 325 14.02 -15.58 -0.48
N ILE A 326 14.44 -16.51 0.36
CA ILE A 326 13.62 -17.03 1.46
C ILE A 326 13.74 -16.13 2.72
N GLY A 327 14.73 -15.22 2.73
CA GLY A 327 14.94 -14.19 3.75
C GLY A 327 15.68 -14.68 5.01
N PHE A 328 16.14 -13.72 5.82
CA PHE A 328 17.03 -13.98 6.95
C PHE A 328 16.44 -14.92 8.03
N TRP A 329 15.14 -14.83 8.28
CA TRP A 329 14.45 -15.67 9.27
C TRP A 329 14.50 -17.17 8.89
N SER A 330 14.47 -17.46 7.59
CA SER A 330 14.56 -18.82 7.06
C SER A 330 15.99 -19.34 7.16
N ASP A 331 16.98 -18.49 6.92
CA ASP A 331 18.39 -18.84 7.11
C ASP A 331 18.69 -19.21 8.57
N LEU A 332 18.14 -18.44 9.53
CA LEU A 332 18.25 -18.78 10.96
C LEU A 332 17.63 -20.14 11.29
N SER A 333 16.51 -20.46 10.65
CA SER A 333 15.79 -21.72 10.81
C SER A 333 16.55 -22.89 10.17
N ALA A 334 17.11 -22.71 8.97
CA ALA A 334 17.97 -23.68 8.29
C ALA A 334 19.25 -23.95 9.10
N ALA A 335 19.93 -22.91 9.58
CA ALA A 335 21.12 -23.05 10.42
C ALA A 335 20.81 -23.81 11.72
N SER A 336 19.68 -23.50 12.35
CA SER A 336 19.24 -24.20 13.57
C SER A 336 18.93 -25.67 13.32
N ALA A 337 18.17 -25.99 12.26
CA ALA A 337 17.79 -27.35 11.90
C ALA A 337 19.00 -28.22 11.55
N THR A 338 20.00 -27.62 10.89
CA THR A 338 21.21 -28.31 10.43
C THR A 338 22.37 -28.27 11.43
N ARG A 339 22.19 -27.55 12.55
CA ARG A 339 23.22 -27.28 13.58
C ARG A 339 24.51 -26.71 12.96
N SER A 340 24.34 -25.74 12.07
CA SER A 340 25.41 -25.07 11.33
C SER A 340 25.44 -23.58 11.67
N SER A 341 26.51 -22.90 11.24
CA SER A 341 26.62 -21.44 11.34
C SER A 341 26.28 -20.78 10.01
N LEU A 342 25.69 -19.58 10.05
CA LEU A 342 25.51 -18.74 8.87
C LEU A 342 26.77 -17.96 8.49
N VAL A 343 27.76 -17.90 9.37
CA VAL A 343 29.03 -17.22 9.08
C VAL A 343 29.87 -18.12 8.19
N ALA A 344 30.25 -17.62 7.01
CA ALA A 344 30.90 -18.41 5.96
C ALA A 344 32.24 -19.02 6.42
N SER A 345 33.01 -18.29 7.23
CA SER A 345 34.30 -18.74 7.77
C SER A 345 34.20 -19.79 8.89
N ALA A 346 33.00 -20.12 9.35
CA ALA A 346 32.81 -21.15 10.35
C ALA A 346 33.21 -22.54 9.81
N PRO A 347 33.89 -23.39 10.60
CA PRO A 347 34.20 -24.76 10.18
C PRO A 347 32.97 -25.59 9.80
N LYS A 348 31.83 -25.32 10.44
CA LYS A 348 30.52 -25.92 10.16
C LYS A 348 29.54 -24.87 9.63
N SER A 349 29.96 -24.08 8.64
CA SER A 349 29.04 -23.15 7.96
C SER A 349 27.94 -23.93 7.23
N LEU A 350 26.77 -23.30 7.05
CA LEU A 350 25.60 -23.90 6.40
C LEU A 350 25.96 -24.38 4.98
N ASN A 351 26.69 -23.57 4.21
CA ASN A 351 27.15 -23.91 2.87
C ASN A 351 28.04 -25.17 2.89
N ASN A 352 29.03 -25.23 3.77
CA ASN A 352 29.90 -26.41 3.90
C ASN A 352 29.11 -27.65 4.33
N LYS A 353 28.10 -27.47 5.19
CA LYS A 353 27.24 -28.55 5.65
C LYS A 353 26.40 -29.13 4.50
N ILE A 354 25.82 -28.27 3.67
CA ILE A 354 25.05 -28.64 2.48
C ILE A 354 25.94 -29.41 1.49
N LEU A 355 27.13 -28.87 1.18
CA LEU A 355 28.10 -29.54 0.30
C LEU A 355 28.52 -30.92 0.84
N SER A 356 28.66 -31.07 2.17
CA SER A 356 29.01 -32.35 2.80
C SER A 356 27.94 -33.44 2.63
N TRP A 357 26.73 -33.07 2.25
CA TRP A 357 25.64 -34.00 1.94
C TRP A 357 25.57 -34.38 0.45
N GLY A 358 26.48 -33.88 -0.38
CA GLY A 358 26.45 -34.10 -1.83
C GLY A 358 25.42 -33.21 -2.54
N ILE A 359 24.86 -32.21 -1.87
CA ILE A 359 23.98 -31.20 -2.47
C ILE A 359 24.87 -30.07 -2.99
N PRO A 360 24.75 -29.66 -4.28
CA PRO A 360 25.71 -28.78 -4.92
C PRO A 360 25.69 -27.34 -4.40
N ASP A 361 24.55 -26.85 -3.91
CA ASP A 361 24.38 -25.45 -3.48
C ASP A 361 23.12 -25.27 -2.63
N TYR A 362 22.91 -24.04 -2.14
CA TYR A 362 21.75 -23.66 -1.33
C TYR A 362 20.43 -23.73 -2.11
N ASP A 363 20.44 -23.44 -3.42
CA ASP A 363 19.27 -23.56 -4.28
C ASP A 363 18.76 -25.00 -4.30
N ASN A 364 19.63 -25.98 -4.58
CA ASN A 364 19.26 -27.39 -4.59
C ASN A 364 18.88 -27.91 -3.19
N PHE A 365 19.44 -27.32 -2.12
CA PHE A 365 18.99 -27.63 -0.76
C PHE A 365 17.54 -27.20 -0.50
N CYS A 366 17.14 -26.04 -1.01
CA CYS A 366 15.80 -25.49 -0.82
C CYS A 366 14.77 -26.03 -1.82
N ASN A 367 15.16 -26.19 -3.09
CA ASN A 367 14.26 -26.42 -4.23
C ASN A 367 14.44 -27.79 -4.89
N GLY A 368 15.51 -28.53 -4.56
CA GLY A 368 15.87 -29.78 -5.22
C GLY A 368 16.29 -29.59 -6.69
N ASP A 369 16.27 -30.69 -7.45
CA ASP A 369 16.67 -30.68 -8.87
C ASP A 369 15.72 -29.86 -9.76
N GLY A 370 14.46 -29.69 -9.32
CA GLY A 370 13.46 -28.87 -10.00
C GLY A 370 12.91 -29.49 -11.29
N THR A 371 12.49 -28.63 -12.21
CA THR A 371 11.91 -28.99 -13.52
C THR A 371 12.72 -28.41 -14.68
N LEU A 372 12.27 -28.62 -15.92
CA LEU A 372 12.86 -27.94 -17.08
C LEU A 372 12.71 -26.41 -16.98
N ALA A 373 11.61 -25.90 -16.40
CA ALA A 373 11.45 -24.47 -16.13
C ALA A 373 12.52 -23.97 -15.15
N THR A 374 12.77 -24.71 -14.08
CA THR A 374 13.86 -24.43 -13.13
C THR A 374 15.22 -24.39 -13.84
N SER A 375 15.47 -25.34 -14.73
CA SER A 375 16.72 -25.42 -15.50
C SER A 375 16.92 -24.21 -16.42
N ILE A 376 15.86 -23.74 -17.08
CA ILE A 376 15.88 -22.52 -17.90
C ILE A 376 16.20 -21.30 -17.05
N ILE A 377 15.59 -21.18 -15.86
CA ILE A 377 15.85 -20.07 -14.94
C ILE A 377 17.30 -20.10 -14.46
N ARG A 378 17.79 -21.26 -13.98
CA ARG A 378 19.17 -21.45 -13.52
C ARG A 378 20.20 -21.07 -14.60
N ALA A 379 19.92 -21.43 -15.84
CA ALA A 379 20.82 -21.16 -16.96
C ALA A 379 20.87 -19.68 -17.40
N ASN A 380 19.80 -18.91 -17.17
CA ASN A 380 19.68 -17.55 -17.72
C ASN A 380 19.68 -16.43 -16.66
N LEU A 381 19.14 -16.69 -15.47
CA LEU A 381 19.00 -15.71 -14.39
C LEU A 381 19.91 -16.01 -13.19
N GLY A 382 20.34 -17.26 -13.05
CA GLY A 382 21.14 -17.73 -11.91
C GLY A 382 20.34 -18.63 -10.97
N LEU A 383 20.98 -19.04 -9.89
CA LEU A 383 20.38 -19.97 -8.93
C LEU A 383 19.18 -19.33 -8.22
N LEU A 384 18.15 -20.13 -7.96
CA LEU A 384 17.02 -19.74 -7.13
C LEU A 384 17.46 -19.53 -5.68
N SER A 385 16.63 -18.87 -4.89
CA SER A 385 16.87 -18.60 -3.46
C SER A 385 18.13 -17.78 -3.16
N ILE A 386 18.77 -17.17 -4.18
CA ILE A 386 19.87 -16.20 -4.06
C ILE A 386 19.68 -14.99 -5.00
N MET A 387 18.44 -14.66 -5.34
CA MET A 387 18.09 -13.53 -6.22
C MET A 387 17.59 -12.35 -5.39
N ASP A 388 18.24 -11.19 -5.59
CA ASP A 388 17.76 -9.93 -5.03
C ASP A 388 16.81 -9.23 -6.00
N ILE A 389 15.58 -8.95 -5.56
CA ILE A 389 14.60 -8.19 -6.34
C ILE A 389 14.48 -6.79 -5.73
N PHE A 390 14.78 -5.74 -6.50
CA PHE A 390 14.66 -4.35 -6.06
C PHE A 390 13.59 -3.60 -6.84
N LEU A 391 12.90 -2.68 -6.16
CA LEU A 391 12.04 -1.73 -6.85
C LEU A 391 12.88 -0.77 -7.70
N VAL A 392 12.55 -0.69 -8.98
CA VAL A 392 13.07 0.34 -9.89
C VAL A 392 12.07 1.50 -9.88
N PRO A 393 12.47 2.71 -9.43
CA PRO A 393 11.56 3.85 -9.42
C PRO A 393 11.20 4.25 -10.86
N VAL A 394 9.96 4.67 -11.08
CA VAL A 394 9.54 5.22 -12.38
C VAL A 394 10.49 6.39 -12.74
N PRO A 395 11.02 6.47 -13.96
CA PRO A 395 11.89 7.57 -14.36
C PRO A 395 11.19 8.94 -14.24
N PRO A 396 11.85 10.00 -13.71
CA PRO A 396 11.25 11.34 -13.63
C PRO A 396 10.80 11.91 -14.98
N THR A 397 11.54 11.59 -16.05
CA THR A 397 11.21 11.99 -17.43
C THR A 397 9.91 11.36 -17.90
N LEU A 398 9.70 10.06 -17.63
CA LEU A 398 8.46 9.36 -17.95
C LEU A 398 7.27 9.93 -17.17
N ARG A 399 7.45 10.23 -15.87
CA ARG A 399 6.42 10.92 -15.08
C ARG A 399 6.05 12.27 -15.67
N THR A 400 7.03 13.04 -16.11
CA THR A 400 6.80 14.36 -16.72
C THR A 400 6.05 14.25 -18.04
N LEU A 401 6.44 13.31 -18.90
CA LEU A 401 5.74 13.03 -20.16
C LEU A 401 4.29 12.60 -19.90
N PHE A 402 4.07 11.68 -18.97
CA PHE A 402 2.74 11.18 -18.63
C PHE A 402 1.82 12.29 -18.09
N ARG A 403 2.35 13.18 -17.23
CA ARG A 403 1.59 14.36 -16.76
C ARG A 403 1.22 15.28 -17.92
N ALA A 404 2.19 15.65 -18.75
CA ALA A 404 1.94 16.52 -19.91
C ALA A 404 0.90 15.92 -20.88
N PHE A 405 0.95 14.60 -21.08
CA PHE A 405 -0.06 13.87 -21.83
C PHE A 405 -1.45 13.98 -21.19
N GLN A 406 -1.58 13.70 -19.89
CA GLN A 406 -2.85 13.79 -19.18
C GLN A 406 -3.42 15.22 -19.22
N ASP A 407 -2.60 16.23 -18.96
CA ASP A 407 -3.02 17.64 -18.98
C ASP A 407 -3.52 18.04 -20.38
N HIS A 408 -2.84 17.60 -21.44
CA HIS A 408 -3.25 17.86 -22.81
C HIS A 408 -4.54 17.11 -23.20
N LEU A 409 -4.63 15.83 -22.86
CA LEU A 409 -5.80 14.99 -23.14
C LEU A 409 -7.05 15.56 -22.46
N PHE A 410 -6.97 15.81 -21.16
CA PHE A 410 -8.11 16.32 -20.38
C PHE A 410 -8.42 17.78 -20.72
N GLY A 411 -7.41 18.62 -20.94
CA GLY A 411 -7.63 19.99 -21.40
C GLY A 411 -8.37 20.06 -22.74
N SER A 412 -8.07 19.15 -23.66
CA SER A 412 -8.74 19.07 -24.96
C SER A 412 -10.19 18.58 -24.82
N LEU A 413 -10.42 17.55 -24.00
CA LEU A 413 -11.75 16.99 -23.74
C LEU A 413 -12.73 17.98 -23.10
N VAL A 414 -12.25 18.97 -22.35
CA VAL A 414 -13.10 20.02 -21.77
C VAL A 414 -13.48 21.09 -22.80
N GLN A 415 -12.60 21.37 -23.77
CA GLN A 415 -12.83 22.40 -24.80
C GLN A 415 -13.73 21.91 -25.94
N THR A 416 -13.58 20.65 -26.32
CA THR A 416 -14.48 19.97 -27.25
C THR A 416 -15.67 19.40 -26.47
N SER A 417 -16.89 19.35 -27.03
CA SER A 417 -18.03 18.72 -26.33
C SER A 417 -17.66 17.37 -25.70
N PRO A 418 -18.18 17.02 -24.49
CA PRO A 418 -17.85 15.80 -23.73
C PRO A 418 -18.20 14.47 -24.45
N THR A 419 -18.65 14.55 -25.69
CA THR A 419 -18.90 13.45 -26.63
C THR A 419 -17.66 12.99 -27.39
N LEU A 420 -16.47 13.57 -27.14
CA LEU A 420 -15.23 12.99 -27.67
C LEU A 420 -15.01 11.64 -26.97
N GLY A 421 -15.35 10.60 -27.72
CA GLY A 421 -15.84 9.32 -27.25
C GLY A 421 -14.83 8.39 -26.59
N ILE A 422 -13.85 8.89 -25.83
CA ILE A 422 -12.98 8.03 -25.00
C ILE A 422 -13.84 7.19 -24.06
N SER A 423 -14.92 7.77 -23.53
CA SER A 423 -15.94 7.06 -22.75
C SER A 423 -16.70 5.98 -23.49
N THR A 424 -16.78 6.10 -24.80
CA THR A 424 -17.47 5.15 -25.68
C THR A 424 -16.52 4.14 -26.32
N LEU A 425 -15.20 4.29 -26.12
CA LEU A 425 -14.23 3.32 -26.62
C LEU A 425 -14.49 1.97 -25.97
N ALA A 426 -14.47 0.91 -26.77
CA ALA A 426 -14.49 -0.44 -26.25
C ALA A 426 -13.17 -0.72 -25.50
N HIS A 427 -13.26 -1.39 -24.35
CA HIS A 427 -12.13 -1.76 -23.51
C HIS A 427 -11.91 -3.29 -23.54
N PRO A 428 -11.67 -3.92 -24.71
CA PRO A 428 -11.51 -5.36 -24.79
C PRO A 428 -10.22 -5.79 -24.09
N THR A 429 -10.26 -6.95 -23.49
CA THR A 429 -9.07 -7.70 -23.09
C THR A 429 -8.66 -8.59 -24.25
N ILE A 430 -7.42 -8.45 -24.73
CA ILE A 430 -6.89 -9.21 -25.86
C ILE A 430 -5.63 -9.98 -25.46
N ASP A 431 -5.41 -11.14 -26.09
CA ASP A 431 -4.12 -11.81 -26.03
C ASP A 431 -3.08 -11.09 -26.89
N VAL A 432 -1.83 -11.06 -26.45
CA VAL A 432 -0.72 -10.50 -27.23
C VAL A 432 0.50 -11.38 -27.12
N THR A 433 1.10 -11.72 -28.25
CA THR A 433 2.38 -12.43 -28.30
C THR A 433 3.31 -11.69 -29.26
N PRO A 434 4.48 -11.20 -28.78
CA PRO A 434 5.48 -10.62 -29.65
C PRO A 434 5.86 -11.59 -30.78
N SER A 435 5.96 -11.08 -32.01
CA SER A 435 6.27 -11.93 -33.18
C SER A 435 7.60 -12.67 -33.05
N SER A 436 8.57 -12.10 -32.34
CA SER A 436 9.86 -12.73 -32.03
C SER A 436 9.75 -13.95 -31.11
N TRP A 437 8.62 -14.13 -30.41
CA TRP A 437 8.36 -15.27 -29.54
C TRP A 437 7.53 -16.36 -30.25
N ALA A 438 6.90 -16.03 -31.37
CA ALA A 438 6.01 -16.90 -32.12
C ALA A 438 6.77 -17.74 -33.16
N ALA A 439 7.63 -18.66 -32.72
CA ALA A 439 8.24 -19.66 -33.60
C ALA A 439 7.47 -21.01 -33.56
N PRO A 440 7.36 -21.75 -34.68
CA PRO A 440 6.64 -23.03 -34.70
C PRO A 440 7.17 -24.02 -33.65
N GLY A 441 6.27 -24.58 -32.85
CA GLY A 441 6.61 -25.55 -31.80
C GLY A 441 7.19 -24.95 -30.51
N THR A 442 7.22 -23.61 -30.38
CA THR A 442 7.63 -22.95 -29.13
C THR A 442 6.61 -23.20 -28.03
N VAL A 443 7.10 -23.52 -26.83
CA VAL A 443 6.30 -23.65 -25.62
C VAL A 443 6.85 -22.73 -24.54
N PHE A 444 5.96 -22.27 -23.65
CA PHE A 444 6.26 -21.33 -22.60
C PHE A 444 5.97 -21.96 -21.24
N TYR A 445 6.90 -21.79 -20.30
CA TYR A 445 6.82 -22.37 -18.96
C TYR A 445 6.31 -21.38 -17.90
N GLY A 446 6.40 -20.08 -18.15
CA GLY A 446 5.93 -19.02 -17.26
C GLY A 446 6.35 -17.63 -17.77
N GLY A 447 5.72 -16.58 -17.25
CA GLY A 447 6.22 -15.20 -17.34
C GLY A 447 6.77 -14.67 -16.01
N ASN A 448 6.63 -15.45 -14.93
CA ASN A 448 7.17 -15.18 -13.61
C ASN A 448 8.31 -16.16 -13.29
N PRO A 449 9.57 -15.72 -13.19
CA PRO A 449 10.70 -16.58 -12.82
C PRO A 449 10.57 -17.20 -11.42
N MET A 450 9.67 -16.69 -10.59
CA MET A 450 9.37 -17.23 -9.26
C MET A 450 8.36 -18.39 -9.28
N CYS A 451 7.91 -18.80 -10.46
CA CYS A 451 7.09 -20.00 -10.65
C CYS A 451 7.91 -21.07 -11.40
N PRO A 452 8.97 -21.65 -10.79
CA PRO A 452 9.96 -22.46 -11.50
C PRO A 452 9.49 -23.88 -11.87
N TYR A 453 8.19 -24.15 -11.86
CA TYR A 453 7.58 -25.48 -12.02
C TYR A 453 6.39 -25.51 -12.97
N GLY A 454 6.23 -24.49 -13.82
CA GLY A 454 5.16 -24.47 -14.82
C GLY A 454 5.27 -25.61 -15.83
N ASN A 455 4.13 -26.03 -16.37
CA ASN A 455 4.04 -26.95 -17.50
C ASN A 455 4.27 -26.21 -18.83
N PRO A 456 4.72 -26.91 -19.90
CA PRO A 456 4.84 -26.30 -21.22
C PRO A 456 3.46 -25.96 -21.78
N LEU A 457 3.24 -24.70 -22.13
CA LEU A 457 2.00 -24.22 -22.74
C LEU A 457 2.24 -23.57 -24.10
N PRO A 458 1.27 -23.60 -25.02
CA PRO A 458 1.41 -23.05 -26.37
C PRO A 458 1.23 -21.52 -26.42
N PHE A 459 1.10 -20.87 -25.28
CA PHE A 459 0.85 -19.43 -25.17
C PHE A 459 1.74 -18.82 -24.08
N VAL A 460 2.06 -17.54 -24.25
CA VAL A 460 2.79 -16.73 -23.27
C VAL A 460 1.93 -16.56 -22.01
N GLN A 461 2.51 -16.68 -20.81
CA GLN A 461 1.83 -16.37 -19.54
C GLN A 461 2.16 -14.94 -19.04
N PRO A 462 1.32 -14.36 -18.16
CA PRO A 462 1.57 -13.04 -17.59
C PRO A 462 2.97 -12.88 -16.98
N SER A 463 3.51 -11.67 -17.10
CA SER A 463 4.75 -11.29 -16.42
C SER A 463 4.57 -11.31 -14.90
N PHE A 464 5.70 -11.41 -14.18
CA PHE A 464 5.74 -11.33 -12.73
C PHE A 464 4.86 -10.21 -12.14
N GLY A 465 4.00 -10.59 -11.20
CA GLY A 465 3.22 -9.68 -10.36
C GLY A 465 3.38 -10.03 -8.88
N TYR A 466 3.20 -9.04 -8.01
CA TYR A 466 3.29 -9.25 -6.56
C TYR A 466 2.27 -10.29 -6.06
N ASP A 467 1.05 -10.21 -6.58
CA ASP A 467 -0.09 -11.03 -6.15
C ASP A 467 -0.10 -12.42 -6.80
N ASP A 468 0.87 -12.71 -7.68
CA ASP A 468 1.00 -14.01 -8.34
C ASP A 468 1.36 -15.10 -7.32
N ASP A 469 0.52 -16.12 -7.24
CA ASP A 469 0.63 -17.28 -6.35
C ASP A 469 1.19 -18.53 -7.05
N CYS A 470 1.52 -18.44 -8.35
CA CYS A 470 1.99 -19.54 -9.17
C CYS A 470 1.03 -20.76 -9.23
N GLY A 471 -0.25 -20.56 -8.90
CA GLY A 471 -1.25 -21.63 -8.84
C GLY A 471 -1.87 -21.97 -10.19
N ILE A 472 -1.93 -21.02 -11.12
CA ILE A 472 -2.57 -21.16 -12.43
C ILE A 472 -1.64 -20.62 -13.52
N GLN A 473 -1.53 -21.34 -14.64
CA GLN A 473 -0.85 -20.86 -15.84
C GLN A 473 -1.88 -20.37 -16.86
N GLU A 474 -2.20 -19.08 -16.80
CA GLU A 474 -3.14 -18.44 -17.70
C GLU A 474 -2.44 -17.80 -18.92
N GLN A 475 -3.21 -17.53 -19.97
CA GLN A 475 -2.71 -16.83 -21.15
C GLN A 475 -2.52 -15.34 -20.85
N HIS A 476 -1.39 -14.79 -21.29
CA HIS A 476 -1.12 -13.37 -21.17
C HIS A 476 -2.12 -12.57 -21.99
N THR A 477 -2.80 -11.65 -21.30
CA THR A 477 -3.72 -10.71 -21.91
C THR A 477 -3.46 -9.31 -21.39
N ILE A 478 -3.88 -8.32 -22.17
CA ILE A 478 -3.84 -6.90 -21.81
C ILE A 478 -5.21 -6.27 -22.07
N SER A 479 -5.60 -5.31 -21.22
CA SER A 479 -6.80 -4.50 -21.46
C SER A 479 -6.44 -3.30 -22.32
N LEU A 480 -7.15 -3.11 -23.44
CA LEU A 480 -7.01 -1.94 -24.29
C LEU A 480 -7.84 -0.76 -23.75
N ALA A 481 -7.39 -0.19 -22.62
CA ALA A 481 -8.02 0.99 -22.05
C ALA A 481 -7.81 2.24 -22.93
N GLY A 482 -8.84 3.08 -23.07
CA GLY A 482 -8.83 4.19 -24.04
C GLY A 482 -7.66 5.16 -23.87
N ASP A 483 -7.44 5.64 -22.65
CA ASP A 483 -6.32 6.53 -22.29
C ASP A 483 -4.95 5.87 -22.50
N SER A 484 -4.83 4.60 -22.15
CA SER A 484 -3.61 3.79 -22.27
C SER A 484 -3.24 3.55 -23.74
N VAL A 485 -4.24 3.29 -24.59
CA VAL A 485 -4.04 3.13 -26.04
C VAL A 485 -3.59 4.44 -26.68
N ILE A 486 -4.24 5.56 -26.35
CA ILE A 486 -3.85 6.88 -26.89
C ILE A 486 -2.45 7.27 -26.42
N PHE A 487 -2.14 7.03 -25.13
CA PHE A 487 -0.79 7.23 -24.60
C PHE A 487 0.24 6.38 -25.34
N ALA A 488 -0.06 5.10 -25.59
CA ALA A 488 0.83 4.21 -26.32
C ALA A 488 1.04 4.66 -27.77
N MET A 489 -0.01 5.09 -28.48
CA MET A 489 0.08 5.62 -29.84
C MET A 489 0.97 6.87 -29.90
N MET A 490 0.78 7.80 -28.96
CA MET A 490 1.63 9.00 -28.85
C MET A 490 3.08 8.64 -28.55
N ALA A 491 3.32 7.74 -27.58
CA ALA A 491 4.66 7.36 -27.16
C ALA A 491 5.44 6.56 -28.22
N THR A 492 4.73 5.82 -29.09
CA THR A 492 5.33 4.97 -30.13
C THR A 492 5.30 5.60 -31.52
N ALA A 493 4.64 6.76 -31.68
CA ALA A 493 4.40 7.40 -32.96
C ALA A 493 3.80 6.45 -34.01
N LEU A 494 2.86 5.59 -33.59
CA LEU A 494 2.19 4.63 -34.47
C LEU A 494 1.43 5.37 -35.58
N THR A 495 1.55 4.86 -36.80
CA THR A 495 0.75 5.32 -37.95
C THR A 495 -0.50 4.46 -38.13
N GLN A 496 -1.54 5.02 -38.74
CA GLN A 496 -2.78 4.28 -39.04
C GLN A 496 -2.53 2.96 -39.79
N GLN A 497 -1.54 2.93 -40.70
CA GLN A 497 -1.19 1.76 -41.49
C GLN A 497 -0.58 0.62 -40.65
N GLN A 498 0.05 0.96 -39.51
CA GLN A 498 0.67 -0.02 -38.62
C GLN A 498 -0.33 -0.68 -37.67
N LEU A 499 -1.54 -0.14 -37.50
CA LEU A 499 -2.54 -0.70 -36.59
C LEU A 499 -2.91 -2.15 -36.93
N ALA A 500 -3.02 -2.48 -38.23
CA ALA A 500 -3.24 -3.84 -38.70
C ALA A 500 -2.10 -4.78 -38.29
N GLN A 501 -0.85 -4.31 -38.37
CA GLN A 501 0.31 -5.11 -37.97
C GLN A 501 0.33 -5.32 -36.45
N VAL A 502 0.02 -4.30 -35.66
CA VAL A 502 -0.09 -4.42 -34.19
C VAL A 502 -1.17 -5.43 -33.82
N CYS A 503 -2.36 -5.33 -34.40
CA CYS A 503 -3.45 -6.25 -34.10
C CYS A 503 -3.23 -7.68 -34.62
N SER A 504 -2.30 -7.89 -35.56
CA SER A 504 -1.90 -9.24 -36.00
C SER A 504 -1.13 -10.03 -34.95
N LEU A 505 -0.64 -9.37 -33.89
CA LEU A 505 0.01 -10.01 -32.74
C LEU A 505 -0.99 -10.65 -31.76
N SER A 506 -2.29 -10.49 -32.02
CA SER A 506 -3.39 -11.01 -31.20
C SER A 506 -4.24 -11.98 -32.00
N SER A 507 -4.71 -13.05 -31.36
CA SER A 507 -5.76 -13.90 -31.95
C SER A 507 -7.09 -13.15 -32.11
N MET A 508 -7.29 -12.08 -31.33
CA MET A 508 -8.50 -11.24 -31.28
C MET A 508 -8.41 -10.01 -32.20
N TYR A 509 -7.91 -10.20 -33.42
CA TYR A 509 -7.65 -9.14 -34.42
C TYR A 509 -8.80 -8.14 -34.57
N THR A 510 -10.05 -8.63 -34.73
CA THR A 510 -11.22 -7.79 -34.97
C THR A 510 -11.52 -6.87 -33.78
N ALA A 511 -11.46 -7.39 -32.55
CA ALA A 511 -11.68 -6.60 -31.34
C ALA A 511 -10.58 -5.55 -31.17
N CYS A 512 -9.32 -5.93 -31.42
CA CYS A 512 -8.19 -5.00 -31.40
C CYS A 512 -8.39 -3.85 -32.39
N ILE A 513 -8.70 -4.13 -33.66
CA ILE A 513 -8.87 -3.09 -34.69
C ILE A 513 -10.06 -2.18 -34.41
N GLN A 514 -11.17 -2.74 -33.91
CA GLN A 514 -12.36 -1.97 -33.54
C GLN A 514 -12.09 -0.99 -32.39
N THR A 515 -11.10 -1.26 -31.52
CA THR A 515 -10.67 -0.32 -30.48
C THR A 515 -9.59 0.65 -30.97
N LEU A 516 -8.58 0.18 -31.70
CA LEU A 516 -7.44 1.03 -32.10
C LEU A 516 -7.82 2.08 -33.16
N LEU A 517 -8.70 1.76 -34.11
CA LEU A 517 -9.07 2.72 -35.17
C LEU A 517 -9.79 3.97 -34.63
N PRO A 518 -10.85 3.85 -33.80
CA PRO A 518 -11.48 5.03 -33.19
C PRO A 518 -10.54 5.79 -32.26
N ALA A 519 -9.71 5.09 -31.48
CA ALA A 519 -8.74 5.74 -30.61
C ALA A 519 -7.70 6.56 -31.40
N TYR A 520 -7.25 6.06 -32.55
CA TYR A 520 -6.33 6.78 -33.44
C TYR A 520 -6.96 8.04 -34.05
N ALA A 521 -8.27 8.05 -34.30
CA ALA A 521 -8.95 9.25 -34.79
C ALA A 521 -9.11 10.35 -33.72
N MET A 522 -8.89 10.00 -32.45
CA MET A 522 -8.88 10.95 -31.32
C MET A 522 -7.47 11.47 -31.01
N TYR A 523 -6.44 10.85 -31.58
CA TYR A 523 -5.02 11.23 -31.47
C TYR A 523 -4.68 12.46 -32.31
#